data_AF-A0A0S6WUA3-F1
#
_entry.id   AF-A0A0S6WUA3-F1
#
_cell.length_a   1.000
_cell.length_b   1.000
_cell.length_c   1.000
_cell.angle_alpha   90.00
_cell.angle_beta   90.00
_cell.angle_gamma   90.00
#
_symmetry.space_group_name_H-M   'P 1'
#
loop_
_entity.id
_entity.type
_entity.pdbx_description
1 polymer ?
#
loop_
_entity_poly.entity_id
_entity_poly.type
_entity_poly.pdbx_seq_one_letter_code
_entity_poly.pdbx_strand_id
1 'polypeptide(L)'
;MAQCLTQAPLVRDEGEDHEGRAAIRNWKASSSTKYSYTVEPFSIEVDADRIVVTNHLEGDFPGSPADLRYLIVLKGVKISALEIKP
;
A
#
# COMPACT_ATOMS: atom_id res chain seq x y z
N MET A 1 -3.09 4.43 -10.85
CA MET A 1 -2.74 4.74 -9.44
C MET A 1 -2.59 6.23 -9.14
N ALA A 2 -1.78 7.01 -9.87
CA ALA A 2 -1.52 8.42 -9.53
C ALA A 2 -2.77 9.34 -9.46
N GLN A 3 -3.85 8.99 -10.17
CA GLN A 3 -5.10 9.76 -10.16
C GLN A 3 -5.96 9.53 -8.91
N CYS A 4 -5.80 8.39 -8.24
CA CYS A 4 -6.55 8.04 -7.03
C CYS A 4 -5.94 8.68 -5.77
N LEU A 5 -4.76 9.31 -5.89
CA LEU A 5 -4.04 9.92 -4.77
C LEU A 5 -4.37 11.42 -4.66
N THR A 6 -4.26 12.00 -3.47
CA THR A 6 -4.28 13.46 -3.27
C THR A 6 -3.05 14.13 -3.91
N GLN A 7 -2.88 15.45 -3.78
CA GLN A 7 -1.73 16.17 -4.33
C GLN A 7 -0.42 15.80 -3.61
N ALA A 8 -0.46 15.66 -2.29
CA ALA A 8 0.64 15.23 -1.43
C ALA A 8 0.23 13.98 -0.62
N PRO A 9 0.16 12.81 -1.26
CA PRO A 9 -0.08 11.54 -0.57
C PRO A 9 1.15 11.10 0.22
N LEU A 10 0.93 10.43 1.35
CA LEU A 10 1.99 9.78 2.13
C LEU A 10 1.84 8.26 2.04
N VAL A 11 2.88 7.54 1.62
CA VAL A 11 2.93 6.08 1.68
C VAL A 11 4.00 5.68 2.69
N ARG A 12 3.68 4.82 3.65
CA ARG A 12 4.66 4.21 4.55
C ARG A 12 4.76 2.72 4.28
N ASP A 13 5.96 2.27 3.92
CA ASP A 13 6.25 0.88 3.57
C ASP A 13 7.64 0.50 4.08
N GLU A 14 7.80 -0.70 4.64
CA GLU A 14 9.07 -1.21 5.22
C GLU A 14 9.79 -0.23 6.19
N GLY A 15 9.04 0.68 6.82
CA GLY A 15 9.59 1.72 7.71
C GLY A 15 10.02 3.01 7.02
N GLU A 16 10.05 3.05 5.69
CA GLU A 16 10.32 4.24 4.87
C GLU A 16 9.04 5.03 4.57
N ASP A 17 9.17 6.37 4.55
CA ASP A 17 8.10 7.28 4.17
C ASP A 17 8.33 7.83 2.75
N HIS A 18 7.32 7.67 1.90
CA HIS A 18 7.30 8.19 0.53
C HIS A 18 6.21 9.25 0.39
N GLU A 19 6.64 10.52 0.33
CA GLU A 19 5.74 11.65 0.17
C GLU A 19 5.65 12.12 -1.29
N GLY A 20 4.43 12.33 -1.77
CA GLY A 20 4.16 12.89 -3.09
C GLY A 20 4.01 11.83 -4.18
N ARG A 21 3.22 12.18 -5.20
CA ARG A 21 2.87 11.26 -6.30
C ARG A 21 4.08 10.73 -7.09
N ALA A 22 5.16 11.51 -7.15
CA ALA A 22 6.39 11.10 -7.83
C ALA A 22 7.15 10.03 -7.03
N ALA A 23 7.34 10.25 -5.72
CA ALA A 23 7.98 9.29 -4.83
C ALA A 23 7.21 7.98 -4.78
N ILE A 24 5.88 8.01 -4.64
CA ILE A 24 5.03 6.81 -4.62
C ILE A 24 5.09 6.06 -5.96
N ARG A 25 5.16 6.77 -7.09
CA ARG A 25 5.29 6.12 -8.39
C ARG A 25 6.62 5.36 -8.49
N ASN A 26 7.70 5.99 -8.04
CA ASN A 26 9.02 5.38 -8.04
C ASN A 26 9.08 4.19 -7.07
N TRP A 27 8.56 4.34 -5.85
CA TRP A 27 8.41 3.25 -4.87
C TRP A 27 7.66 2.06 -5.48
N LYS A 28 6.48 2.29 -6.08
CA LYS A 28 5.70 1.21 -6.66
C LYS A 28 6.44 0.52 -7.82
N ALA A 29 7.16 1.29 -8.63
CA ALA A 29 7.98 0.75 -9.71
C ALA A 29 9.14 -0.08 -9.15
N SER A 30 9.87 0.41 -8.13
CA SER A 30 10.98 -0.32 -7.53
C SER A 30 10.53 -1.61 -6.82
N SER A 31 9.42 -1.58 -6.10
CA SER A 31 8.92 -2.76 -5.36
C SER A 31 8.36 -3.82 -6.32
N SER A 32 7.71 -3.43 -7.43
CA SER A 32 7.24 -4.38 -8.45
C SER A 32 8.36 -4.98 -9.31
N THR A 33 9.55 -4.36 -9.33
CA THR A 33 10.68 -4.83 -10.17
C THR A 33 11.59 -5.79 -9.40
N LYS A 34 11.58 -5.74 -8.06
CA LYS A 34 12.46 -6.55 -7.21
C LYS A 34 11.93 -7.95 -6.92
N TYR A 35 10.60 -8.11 -6.86
CA TYR A 35 9.97 -9.37 -6.46
C TYR A 35 8.73 -9.63 -7.33
N SER A 36 8.57 -10.87 -7.76
CA SER A 36 7.34 -11.35 -8.40
C SER A 36 6.44 -11.93 -7.32
N TYR A 37 5.37 -11.21 -6.99
CA TYR A 37 4.39 -11.65 -6.00
C TYR A 37 2.96 -11.47 -6.52
N THR A 38 2.09 -12.37 -6.08
CA THR A 38 0.64 -12.23 -6.18
C THR A 38 0.11 -11.59 -4.91
N VAL A 39 -0.94 -10.78 -5.06
CA VAL A 39 -1.66 -10.15 -3.95
C VAL A 39 -3.11 -10.58 -4.04
N GLU A 40 -3.59 -11.29 -3.03
CA GLU A 40 -5.00 -11.69 -2.93
C GLU A 40 -5.66 -10.99 -1.74
N PRO A 41 -6.48 -9.94 -1.96
CA PRO A 41 -7.25 -9.32 -0.89
C PRO A 41 -8.35 -10.26 -0.42
N PHE A 42 -8.44 -10.50 0.88
CA PHE A 42 -9.44 -11.42 1.46
C PHE A 42 -10.29 -10.80 2.57
N SER A 43 -9.88 -9.66 3.15
CA SER A 43 -10.71 -8.90 4.10
C SER A 43 -10.64 -7.40 3.81
N ILE A 44 -11.77 -6.73 4.00
CA ILE A 44 -11.87 -5.27 3.97
C ILE A 44 -12.65 -4.84 5.20
N GLU A 45 -12.04 -3.99 6.01
CA GLU A 45 -12.60 -3.45 7.23
C GLU A 45 -12.54 -1.92 7.21
N VAL A 46 -13.50 -1.27 7.85
CA VAL A 46 -13.46 0.18 8.07
C VAL A 46 -13.21 0.40 9.55
N ASP A 47 -12.02 0.94 9.87
CA ASP A 47 -11.61 1.27 11.22
C ASP A 47 -11.57 2.79 11.37
N ALA A 48 -12.58 3.34 12.04
CA ALA A 48 -12.80 4.77 12.22
C ALA A 48 -12.77 5.56 10.88
N ASP A 49 -11.67 6.25 10.59
CA ASP A 49 -11.45 7.06 9.39
C ASP A 49 -10.56 6.38 8.34
N ARG A 50 -10.25 5.08 8.53
CA ARG A 50 -9.37 4.29 7.69
C ARG A 50 -10.08 3.08 7.11
N ILE A 51 -9.66 2.69 5.90
CA ILE A 51 -10.03 1.44 5.27
C ILE A 51 -8.84 0.50 5.43
N VAL A 52 -9.02 -0.63 6.07
CA VAL A 52 -8.00 -1.67 6.22
C VAL A 52 -8.30 -2.77 5.23
N VAL A 53 -7.41 -3.00 4.28
CA VAL A 53 -7.49 -4.13 3.33
C VAL A 53 -6.43 -5.14 3.72
N THR A 54 -6.84 -6.35 4.09
CA THR A 54 -5.94 -7.45 4.41
C THR A 54 -5.73 -8.29 3.16
N ASN A 55 -4.48 -8.48 2.79
CA ASN A 55 -4.05 -9.16 1.58
C ASN A 55 -3.14 -10.31 1.93
N HIS A 56 -3.34 -11.45 1.27
CA HIS A 56 -2.38 -12.55 1.28
C HIS A 56 -1.39 -12.33 0.14
N LEU A 57 -0.10 -12.25 0.47
CA LEU A 57 0.97 -12.16 -0.51
C LEU A 57 1.73 -13.47 -0.59
N GLU A 58 1.82 -13.99 -1.81
CA GLU A 58 2.65 -15.15 -2.13
C GLU A 58 3.59 -14.79 -3.28
N GLY A 59 4.88 -15.03 -3.11
CA GLY A 59 5.89 -14.67 -4.10
C GLY A 59 7.29 -15.11 -3.74
N ASP A 60 8.27 -14.60 -4.48
CA ASP A 60 9.69 -14.91 -4.35
C ASP A 60 10.45 -13.98 -3.38
N PHE A 61 9.75 -13.31 -2.47
CA PHE A 61 10.34 -12.41 -1.48
C PHE A 61 10.66 -13.15 -0.16
N PRO A 62 11.68 -12.72 0.59
CA PRO A 62 11.97 -13.26 1.92
C PRO A 62 10.77 -13.04 2.87
N GLY A 63 10.22 -14.14 3.40
CA GLY A 63 9.04 -14.10 4.29
C GLY A 63 7.71 -14.46 3.63
N SER A 64 7.71 -14.85 2.35
CA SER A 64 6.55 -15.42 1.66
C SER A 64 6.17 -16.83 2.19
N PRO A 65 4.87 -17.16 2.32
CA PRO A 65 3.72 -16.26 2.18
C PRO A 65 3.53 -15.37 3.42
N ALA A 66 3.00 -14.16 3.23
CA ALA A 66 2.76 -13.20 4.30
C ALA A 66 1.42 -12.49 4.12
N ASP A 67 0.72 -12.24 5.22
CA ASP A 67 -0.46 -11.38 5.22
C ASP A 67 -0.04 -9.93 5.46
N LEU A 68 -0.44 -9.03 4.57
CA LEU A 68 -0.21 -7.58 4.69
C LEU A 68 -1.51 -6.82 4.78
N ARG A 69 -1.56 -5.90 5.74
CA ARG A 69 -2.63 -4.94 5.95
C ARG A 69 -2.27 -3.61 5.31
N TYR A 70 -3.12 -3.15 4.39
CA TYR A 70 -3.05 -1.84 3.78
C TYR A 70 -4.04 -0.92 4.50
N LEU A 71 -3.52 0.00 5.29
CA LEU A 71 -4.30 1.01 6.00
C LEU A 71 -4.40 2.26 5.12
N ILE A 72 -5.58 2.48 4.56
CA ILE A 72 -5.86 3.52 3.58
C ILE A 72 -6.66 4.64 4.25
N VAL A 73 -6.12 5.85 4.22
CA VAL A 73 -6.86 7.06 4.62
C VAL A 73 -7.34 7.78 3.38
N LEU A 74 -8.64 8.08 3.33
CA LEU A 74 -9.25 8.84 2.24
C LEU A 74 -9.50 10.29 2.66
N LYS A 75 -9.21 11.22 1.75
CA LYS A 75 -9.67 12.61 1.79
C LYS A 75 -10.64 12.84 0.64
N GLY A 76 -11.94 12.76 0.93
CA GLY A 76 -12.97 12.68 -0.09
C GLY A 76 -12.88 11.36 -0.85
N VAL A 77 -12.74 11.42 -2.17
CA VAL A 77 -12.61 10.22 -3.04
C VAL A 77 -11.16 9.85 -3.37
N LYS A 78 -10.18 10.47 -2.70
CA LYS A 78 -8.76 10.30 -3.00
C LYS A 78 -8.00 9.79 -1.78
N ILE A 79 -7.04 8.91 -2.01
CA ILE A 79 -6.13 8.37 -1.00
C ILE A 79 -5.16 9.48 -0.57
N SER A 80 -5.21 9.86 0.70
CA SER A 80 -4.29 10.81 1.32
C SER A 80 -3.12 10.12 2.02
N ALA A 81 -3.34 8.94 2.58
CA ALA A 81 -2.27 8.13 3.14
C ALA A 81 -2.52 6.64 2.89
N LEU A 82 -1.43 5.89 2.76
CA LEU A 82 -1.39 4.44 2.70
C LEU A 82 -0.26 3.97 3.60
N GLU A 83 -0.57 3.09 4.55
CA GLU A 83 0.42 2.47 5.42
C GLU A 83 0.34 0.96 5.24
N ILE A 84 1.49 0.32 5.03
CA ILE A 84 1.59 -1.13 4.82
C ILE A 84 2.22 -1.74 6.07
N LYS A 85 1.53 -2.73 6.65
CA LYS A 85 1.98 -3.46 7.84
C LYS A 85 1.76 -4.96 7.67
N PRO A 86 2.61 -5.81 8.25
CA PRO A 86 2.22 -7.18 8.59
C PRO A 86 1.08 -7.14 9.63
#